data_AF-A0A1B7VE82-F1
#
_entry.id   AF-A0A1B7VE82-F1
#
_cell.length_a   1.000
_cell.length_b   1.000
_cell.length_c   1.000
_cell.angle_alpha   90.00
_cell.angle_beta   90.00
_cell.angle_gamma   90.00
#
_symmetry.space_group_name_H-M   'P 1'
#
loop_
_entity.id
_entity.type
_entity.pdbx_description
1 polymer ?
#
loop_
_entity_poly.entity_id
_entity_poly.type
_entity_poly.pdbx_seq_one_letter_code
_entity_poly.pdbx_strand_id
1 'polypeptide(L)'
;MTLNTIASNSFIHFWKDGIFEVGDIAEQTSMNRRKILLALAETYRIYSEVKKDYIIEQGIKYGLTQDILEKELRDFERRQVLINSNDIYSCKVPLFGKWLRDKGINEIITTFTDPDAILKRKKNEEEAYVKPEEILKLVSGWQPYRGQRITEDRVRAWLNQFGENSKQRLMFKILQKINFYQEDAIRYTMPSCQKIVNSVLVRKIIGGQRKRQDILVSYLDAPGKSGCQYARIFAVENEIYYRNVIERGQICEEVRAKEEIKGIVFVDDFLGTGNSACEYFEQLAQECSFLFKEKELKIFFFVISGFMEAKEKVEEKLIEIGLDAKVHICYLLNESSKVFSEKSAIFRDAKERGEARNIAYEHGAKLVKNNPLGYGNCEAAVIFPDTCPNNSLPILWSESNNWIPLFKRI
;
A
#
# COMPACT_ATOMS: atom_id res chain seq x y z
N MET A 1 -12.41 -33.51 18.62
CA MET A 1 -11.20 -33.14 17.87
C MET A 1 -11.53 -31.96 16.97
N THR A 2 -10.89 -30.82 17.16
CA THR A 2 -11.02 -29.67 16.24
C THR A 2 -10.20 -29.95 14.98
N LEU A 3 -10.70 -29.59 13.79
CA LEU A 3 -9.99 -29.75 12.52
C LEU A 3 -8.57 -29.13 12.52
N ASN A 4 -8.31 -28.20 13.45
CA ASN A 4 -7.02 -27.57 13.63
C ASN A 4 -5.87 -28.53 13.97
N THR A 5 -6.13 -29.70 14.57
CA THR A 5 -5.07 -30.64 14.98
C THR A 5 -4.85 -31.83 14.04
N ILE A 6 -5.64 -31.97 12.98
CA ILE A 6 -5.59 -33.13 12.07
C ILE A 6 -4.64 -32.84 10.89
N ALA A 7 -3.53 -33.59 10.83
CA ALA A 7 -2.53 -33.53 9.75
C ALA A 7 -2.75 -34.62 8.69
N SER A 8 -2.08 -34.50 7.54
CA SER A 8 -2.17 -35.44 6.39
C SER A 8 -1.99 -36.92 6.76
N ASN A 9 -1.17 -37.23 7.78
CA ASN A 9 -0.97 -38.58 8.28
C ASN A 9 -2.27 -39.31 8.65
N SER A 10 -3.30 -38.57 9.07
CA SER A 10 -4.60 -39.16 9.44
C SER A 10 -5.39 -39.69 8.25
N PHE A 11 -5.05 -39.25 7.03
CA PHE A 11 -5.77 -39.56 5.79
C PHE A 11 -4.90 -40.26 4.75
N ILE A 12 -3.65 -40.60 5.09
CA ILE A 12 -2.66 -41.14 4.15
C ILE A 12 -3.13 -42.41 3.43
N HIS A 13 -3.94 -43.20 4.10
CA HIS A 13 -4.55 -44.42 3.57
C HIS A 13 -5.41 -44.16 2.33
N PHE A 14 -6.01 -42.98 2.17
CA PHE A 14 -6.82 -42.67 0.99
C PHE A 14 -6.01 -42.63 -0.31
N TRP A 15 -4.75 -42.22 -0.28
CA TRP A 15 -3.89 -42.19 -1.46
C TRP A 15 -2.78 -43.25 -1.49
N LYS A 16 -2.52 -43.96 -0.38
CA LYS A 16 -1.53 -45.05 -0.33
C LYS A 16 -2.10 -46.47 -0.36
N ASP A 17 -3.31 -46.70 0.18
CA ASP A 17 -3.84 -48.07 0.26
C ASP A 17 -4.34 -48.57 -1.10
N GLY A 18 -4.40 -49.89 -1.27
CA GLY A 18 -4.92 -50.52 -2.50
C GLY A 18 -4.07 -50.25 -3.75
N ILE A 19 -2.77 -50.01 -3.56
CA ILE A 19 -1.74 -50.03 -4.61
C ILE A 19 -1.04 -51.37 -4.48
N PHE A 20 -1.14 -52.21 -5.50
CA PHE A 20 -0.57 -53.58 -5.47
C PHE A 20 0.78 -53.66 -6.18
N GLU A 21 1.05 -52.68 -7.03
CA GLU A 21 2.31 -52.48 -7.70
C GLU A 21 3.42 -52.11 -6.70
N VAL A 22 4.67 -52.34 -7.06
CA VAL A 22 5.85 -52.06 -6.22
C VAL A 22 6.80 -51.10 -6.91
N GLY A 23 7.64 -50.41 -6.12
CA GLY A 23 8.63 -49.47 -6.63
C GLY A 23 7.99 -48.23 -7.29
N ASP A 24 8.56 -47.78 -8.40
CA ASP A 24 8.21 -46.50 -9.04
C ASP A 24 6.75 -46.42 -9.50
N ILE A 25 6.16 -47.55 -9.92
CA ILE A 25 4.76 -47.61 -10.38
C ILE A 25 3.79 -47.33 -9.21
N ALA A 26 4.14 -47.81 -8.01
CA ALA A 26 3.36 -47.58 -6.80
C ALA A 26 3.40 -46.10 -6.41
N GLU A 27 4.59 -45.50 -6.46
CA GLU A 27 4.78 -44.09 -6.14
C GLU A 27 4.08 -43.18 -7.16
N GLN A 28 4.14 -43.51 -8.45
CA GLN A 28 3.42 -42.79 -9.51
C GLN A 28 1.89 -42.82 -9.30
N THR A 29 1.35 -43.97 -8.89
CA THR A 29 -0.09 -44.12 -8.61
C THR A 29 -0.48 -43.28 -7.39
N SER A 30 0.29 -43.36 -6.30
CA SER A 30 0.13 -42.51 -5.11
C SER A 30 0.23 -41.01 -5.45
N MET A 31 1.13 -40.64 -6.35
CA MET A 31 1.31 -39.27 -6.82
C MET A 31 0.07 -38.78 -7.60
N ASN A 32 -0.44 -39.58 -8.55
CA ASN A 32 -1.63 -39.25 -9.32
C ASN A 32 -2.86 -39.08 -8.43
N ARG A 33 -3.07 -40.00 -7.47
CA ARG A 33 -4.17 -39.93 -6.50
C ARG A 33 -4.12 -38.65 -5.66
N ARG A 34 -2.93 -38.27 -5.17
CA ARG A 34 -2.75 -37.01 -4.44
C ARG A 34 -3.05 -35.78 -5.31
N LYS A 35 -2.61 -35.76 -6.57
CA LYS A 35 -2.93 -34.68 -7.52
C LYS A 35 -4.43 -34.55 -7.77
N ILE A 36 -5.17 -35.66 -7.80
CA ILE A 36 -6.64 -35.64 -7.91
C ILE A 36 -7.30 -35.09 -6.66
N LEU A 37 -6.81 -35.45 -5.47
CA LEU A 37 -7.30 -34.88 -4.21
C LEU A 37 -7.02 -33.37 -4.13
N LEU A 38 -5.91 -32.89 -4.68
CA LEU A 38 -5.64 -31.45 -4.82
C LEU A 38 -6.63 -30.76 -5.78
N ALA A 39 -6.89 -31.35 -6.95
CA ALA A 39 -7.90 -30.87 -7.89
C ALA A 39 -9.30 -30.83 -7.25
N LEU A 40 -9.64 -31.84 -6.47
CA LEU A 40 -10.88 -31.93 -5.72
C LEU A 40 -10.98 -30.83 -4.64
N ALA A 41 -9.88 -30.58 -3.91
CA ALA A 41 -9.79 -29.52 -2.91
C ALA A 41 -10.04 -28.12 -3.52
N GLU A 42 -9.44 -27.82 -4.68
CA GLU A 42 -9.69 -26.57 -5.40
C GLU A 42 -11.14 -26.47 -5.86
N THR A 43 -11.70 -27.56 -6.38
CA THR A 43 -13.10 -27.59 -6.82
C THR A 43 -14.07 -27.31 -5.66
N TYR A 44 -13.82 -27.87 -4.47
CA TYR A 44 -14.60 -27.58 -3.25
C TYR A 44 -14.52 -26.12 -2.78
N ARG A 45 -13.44 -25.39 -3.11
CA ARG A 45 -13.28 -23.98 -2.75
C ARG A 45 -14.01 -23.06 -3.73
N ILE A 46 -14.10 -23.45 -4.99
CA ILE A 46 -14.63 -22.61 -6.08
C ILE A 46 -16.14 -22.86 -6.28
N TYR A 47 -16.58 -24.11 -6.23
CA TYR A 47 -17.94 -24.49 -6.63
C TYR A 47 -18.74 -25.05 -5.45
N SER A 48 -20.04 -24.76 -5.41
CA SER A 48 -20.99 -25.36 -4.46
C SER A 48 -21.25 -26.83 -4.74
N GLU A 49 -21.18 -27.22 -6.02
CA GLU A 49 -21.32 -28.60 -6.49
C GLU A 49 -20.03 -29.02 -7.20
N VAL A 50 -19.50 -30.17 -6.79
CA VAL A 50 -18.22 -30.69 -7.31
C VAL A 50 -18.52 -31.67 -8.44
N LYS A 51 -18.76 -31.13 -9.64
CA LYS A 51 -19.02 -31.93 -10.85
C LYS A 51 -17.73 -32.57 -11.38
N LYS A 52 -17.88 -33.73 -12.02
CA LYS A 52 -16.79 -34.47 -12.67
C LYS A 52 -15.95 -33.59 -13.59
N ASP A 53 -16.61 -32.82 -14.46
CA ASP A 53 -15.94 -31.95 -15.43
C ASP A 53 -15.07 -30.88 -14.76
N TYR A 54 -15.51 -30.33 -13.62
CA TYR A 54 -14.72 -29.36 -12.86
C TYR A 54 -13.49 -30.00 -12.24
N ILE A 55 -13.61 -31.23 -11.72
CA ILE A 55 -12.46 -31.97 -11.20
C ILE A 55 -11.47 -32.28 -12.32
N ILE A 56 -11.96 -32.68 -13.51
CA ILE A 56 -11.10 -32.94 -14.68
C ILE A 56 -10.38 -31.67 -15.09
N GLU A 57 -11.09 -30.54 -15.18
CA GLU A 57 -10.51 -29.24 -15.52
C GLU A 57 -9.40 -28.84 -14.54
N GLN A 58 -9.61 -28.99 -13.23
CA GLN A 58 -8.56 -28.72 -12.24
C GLN A 58 -7.43 -29.77 -12.31
N GLY A 59 -7.75 -31.03 -12.54
CA GLY A 59 -6.79 -32.14 -12.62
C GLY A 59 -5.79 -31.98 -13.77
N ILE A 60 -6.25 -31.48 -14.92
CA ILE A 60 -5.39 -31.14 -16.06
C ILE A 60 -4.36 -30.06 -15.67
N LYS A 61 -4.74 -29.09 -14.82
CA LYS A 61 -3.81 -28.07 -14.30
C LYS A 61 -2.73 -28.65 -13.38
N TYR A 62 -2.90 -29.87 -12.88
CA TYR A 62 -1.87 -30.64 -12.13
C TYR A 62 -1.02 -31.57 -13.03
N GLY A 63 -1.18 -31.47 -14.36
CA GLY A 63 -0.44 -32.26 -15.34
C GLY A 63 -0.93 -33.69 -15.50
N LEU A 64 -2.18 -33.98 -15.11
CA LEU A 64 -2.80 -35.28 -15.32
C LEU A 64 -3.51 -35.32 -16.69
N THR A 65 -3.43 -36.45 -17.38
CA THR A 65 -4.25 -36.69 -18.58
C THR A 65 -5.68 -37.06 -18.19
N GLN A 66 -6.64 -36.84 -19.10
CA GLN A 66 -8.03 -37.21 -18.86
C GLN A 66 -8.18 -38.70 -18.54
N ASP A 67 -7.45 -39.58 -19.23
CA ASP A 67 -7.49 -41.03 -18.98
C ASP A 67 -7.07 -41.39 -17.55
N ILE A 68 -6.01 -40.75 -17.04
CA ILE A 68 -5.54 -40.97 -15.66
C ILE A 68 -6.58 -40.45 -14.66
N LEU A 69 -7.12 -39.25 -14.90
CA LEU A 69 -8.16 -38.65 -14.06
C LEU A 69 -9.38 -39.57 -13.94
N GLU A 70 -9.90 -40.04 -15.07
CA GLU A 70 -11.05 -40.93 -15.07
C GLU A 70 -10.76 -42.28 -14.42
N LYS A 71 -9.59 -42.86 -14.68
CA LYS A 71 -9.16 -44.13 -14.07
C LYS A 71 -9.14 -44.04 -12.55
N GLU A 72 -8.46 -43.03 -12.02
CA GLU A 72 -8.26 -42.89 -10.58
C GLU A 72 -9.53 -42.37 -9.86
N LEU A 73 -10.38 -41.57 -10.50
CA LEU A 73 -11.70 -41.22 -9.95
C LEU A 73 -12.58 -42.46 -9.77
N ARG A 74 -12.64 -43.35 -10.77
CA ARG A 74 -13.31 -44.65 -10.66
C ARG A 74 -12.72 -45.52 -9.55
N ASP A 75 -11.40 -45.46 -9.35
CA ASP A 75 -10.75 -46.15 -8.24
C ASP A 75 -11.16 -45.60 -6.86
N PHE A 76 -11.20 -44.27 -6.70
CA PHE A 76 -11.68 -43.63 -5.48
C PHE A 76 -13.14 -43.97 -5.16
N GLU A 77 -14.01 -44.07 -6.17
CA GLU A 77 -15.40 -44.53 -6.02
C GLU A 77 -15.47 -46.00 -5.58
N ARG A 78 -14.72 -46.87 -6.27
CA ARG A 78 -14.65 -48.31 -5.95
C ARG A 78 -14.17 -48.54 -4.52
N ARG A 79 -13.15 -47.78 -4.09
CA ARG A 79 -12.59 -47.81 -2.74
C ARG A 79 -13.44 -47.05 -1.72
N GLN A 80 -14.58 -46.49 -2.14
CA GLN A 80 -15.52 -45.79 -1.28
C GLN A 80 -14.90 -44.60 -0.54
N VAL A 81 -13.90 -43.95 -1.14
CA VAL A 81 -13.34 -42.68 -0.66
C VAL A 81 -14.23 -41.53 -1.13
N LEU A 82 -14.66 -41.61 -2.38
CA LEU A 82 -15.61 -40.68 -3.00
C LEU A 82 -16.93 -41.39 -3.30
N ILE A 83 -18.01 -40.63 -3.28
CA ILE A 83 -19.35 -41.04 -3.73
C ILE A 83 -19.71 -40.15 -4.92
N ASN A 84 -20.17 -40.77 -6.00
CA ASN A 84 -20.69 -40.08 -7.17
C ASN A 84 -22.21 -40.24 -7.22
N SER A 85 -22.93 -39.14 -7.41
CA SER A 85 -24.36 -39.11 -7.67
C SER A 85 -24.62 -38.13 -8.80
N ASN A 86 -25.00 -38.64 -9.98
CA ASN A 86 -25.24 -37.86 -11.19
C ASN A 86 -24.05 -36.95 -11.57
N ASP A 87 -22.84 -37.51 -11.60
CA ASP A 87 -21.57 -36.81 -11.87
C ASP A 87 -21.17 -35.74 -10.84
N ILE A 88 -21.85 -35.68 -9.69
CA ILE A 88 -21.46 -34.87 -8.55
C ILE A 88 -20.71 -35.76 -7.56
N TYR A 89 -19.46 -35.40 -7.29
CA TYR A 89 -18.58 -36.11 -6.38
C TYR A 89 -18.63 -35.50 -4.98
N SER A 90 -18.62 -36.36 -3.97
CA SER A 90 -18.48 -35.95 -2.56
C SER A 90 -17.59 -36.93 -1.81
N CYS A 91 -16.94 -36.50 -0.73
CA CYS A 91 -16.17 -37.40 0.12
C CYS A 91 -17.12 -38.25 0.96
N LYS A 92 -16.97 -39.59 0.92
CA LYS A 92 -17.78 -40.51 1.76
C LYS A 92 -17.67 -40.20 3.24
N VAL A 93 -16.46 -39.80 3.67
CA VAL A 93 -16.19 -39.35 5.04
C VAL A 93 -16.32 -37.82 5.08
N PRO A 94 -17.37 -37.25 5.71
CA PRO A 94 -17.60 -35.80 5.70
C PRO A 94 -16.45 -35.00 6.35
N LEU A 95 -15.83 -35.56 7.39
CA LEU A 95 -14.65 -34.97 8.03
C LEU A 95 -13.48 -34.83 7.06
N PHE A 96 -13.26 -35.83 6.21
CA PHE A 96 -12.22 -35.77 5.18
C PHE A 96 -12.53 -34.70 4.13
N GLY A 97 -13.79 -34.59 3.68
CA GLY A 97 -14.20 -33.54 2.74
C GLY A 97 -13.96 -32.13 3.29
N LYS A 98 -14.33 -31.89 4.55
CA LYS A 98 -14.07 -30.60 5.22
C LYS A 98 -12.58 -30.34 5.39
N TRP A 99 -11.81 -31.33 5.82
CA TRP A 99 -10.36 -31.21 5.92
C TRP A 99 -9.71 -30.92 4.56
N LEU A 100 -10.16 -31.59 3.50
CA LEU A 100 -9.62 -31.43 2.15
C LEU A 100 -9.87 -30.02 1.62
N ARG A 101 -11.08 -29.48 1.84
CA ARG A 101 -11.43 -28.09 1.50
C ARG A 101 -10.57 -27.06 2.25
N ASP A 102 -10.43 -27.23 3.56
CA ASP A 102 -9.82 -26.21 4.42
C ASP A 102 -8.28 -26.27 4.40
N LYS A 103 -7.71 -27.49 4.42
CA LYS A 103 -6.27 -27.73 4.61
C LYS A 103 -5.63 -28.62 3.55
N GLY A 104 -6.43 -29.32 2.73
CA GLY A 104 -5.96 -30.37 1.83
C GLY A 104 -4.81 -29.94 0.93
N ILE A 105 -4.88 -28.73 0.37
CA ILE A 105 -3.82 -28.21 -0.52
C ILE A 105 -2.48 -28.10 0.22
N ASN A 106 -2.45 -27.43 1.38
CA ASN A 106 -1.23 -27.25 2.19
C ASN A 106 -0.66 -28.58 2.69
N GLU A 107 -1.53 -29.47 3.14
CA GLU A 107 -1.14 -30.72 3.78
C GLU A 107 -0.74 -31.82 2.79
N ILE A 108 -1.35 -31.87 1.60
CA ILE A 108 -1.05 -32.90 0.60
C ILE A 108 0.22 -32.53 -0.18
N ILE A 109 0.44 -31.25 -0.51
CA ILE A 109 1.65 -30.83 -1.25
C ILE A 109 2.95 -31.12 -0.46
N THR A 110 2.91 -31.06 0.87
CA THR A 110 4.08 -31.39 1.70
C THR A 110 4.45 -32.88 1.70
N THR A 111 3.58 -33.75 1.20
CA THR A 111 3.84 -35.20 1.16
C THR A 111 4.65 -35.67 -0.06
N PHE A 112 4.89 -34.80 -1.05
CA PHE A 112 5.65 -35.15 -2.25
C PHE A 112 7.16 -35.01 -1.98
N THR A 113 7.92 -36.07 -2.27
CA THR A 113 9.38 -36.12 -2.02
C THR A 113 10.16 -35.29 -3.03
N ASP A 114 9.76 -35.30 -4.31
CA ASP A 114 10.27 -34.41 -5.35
C ASP A 114 9.09 -33.79 -6.12
N PRO A 115 8.53 -32.66 -5.67
CA PRO A 115 7.43 -32.03 -6.35
C PRO A 115 7.90 -31.43 -7.68
N ASP A 116 7.13 -31.68 -8.73
CA ASP A 116 7.33 -31.04 -10.03
C ASP A 116 7.14 -29.50 -9.95
N ALA A 117 7.46 -28.82 -11.05
CA ALA A 117 7.36 -27.36 -11.11
C ALA A 117 5.93 -26.84 -10.87
N ILE A 118 4.90 -27.60 -11.26
CA ILE A 118 3.49 -27.23 -11.09
C ILE A 118 3.12 -27.26 -9.61
N LEU A 119 3.46 -28.34 -8.90
CA LEU A 119 3.22 -28.49 -7.47
C LEU A 119 4.00 -27.45 -6.65
N LYS A 120 5.27 -27.20 -7.00
CA LYS A 120 6.07 -26.12 -6.39
C LYS A 120 5.39 -24.76 -6.55
N ARG A 121 4.89 -24.43 -7.75
CA ARG A 121 4.17 -23.18 -8.00
C ARG A 121 2.88 -23.08 -7.17
N LYS A 122 2.05 -24.12 -7.15
CA LYS A 122 0.80 -24.16 -6.35
C LYS A 122 1.08 -24.00 -4.86
N LYS A 123 2.14 -24.63 -4.35
CA LYS A 123 2.59 -24.46 -2.97
C LYS A 123 2.89 -22.99 -2.66
N ASN A 124 3.72 -22.37 -3.51
CA ASN A 124 4.12 -20.98 -3.34
C ASN A 124 2.93 -20.03 -3.39
N GLU A 125 1.94 -20.29 -4.26
CA GLU A 125 0.71 -19.50 -4.35
C GLU A 125 -0.18 -19.62 -3.10
N GLU A 126 -0.31 -20.82 -2.54
CA GLU A 126 -1.07 -21.03 -1.30
C GLU A 126 -0.35 -20.40 -0.08
N GLU A 127 0.98 -20.52 0.00
CA GLU A 127 1.79 -19.86 1.04
C GLU A 127 1.74 -18.34 0.91
N ALA A 128 1.69 -17.81 -0.32
CA ALA A 128 1.58 -16.39 -0.58
C ALA A 128 0.18 -15.82 -0.32
N TYR A 129 -0.87 -16.65 -0.23
CA TYR A 129 -2.24 -16.17 -0.02
C TYR A 129 -2.34 -15.27 1.22
N VAL A 130 -2.81 -14.03 1.02
CA VAL A 130 -2.98 -13.04 2.10
C VAL A 130 -4.22 -13.40 2.93
N LYS A 131 -4.04 -13.84 4.16
CA LYS A 131 -5.17 -14.34 4.97
C LYS A 131 -6.04 -13.20 5.47
N PRO A 132 -7.36 -13.40 5.68
CA PRO A 132 -8.26 -12.37 6.20
C PRO A 132 -7.78 -11.75 7.51
N GLU A 133 -7.19 -12.54 8.42
CA GLU A 133 -6.71 -12.05 9.71
C GLU A 133 -5.52 -11.08 9.56
N GLU A 134 -4.69 -11.29 8.54
CA GLU A 134 -3.58 -10.38 8.22
C GLU A 134 -4.12 -9.02 7.75
N ILE A 135 -5.16 -9.03 6.92
CA ILE A 135 -5.80 -7.80 6.46
C ILE A 135 -6.51 -7.09 7.61
N LEU A 136 -7.28 -7.80 8.42
CA LEU A 136 -7.96 -7.23 9.59
C LEU A 136 -6.95 -6.58 10.55
N LYS A 137 -5.83 -7.27 10.82
CA LYS A 137 -4.74 -6.71 11.63
C LYS A 137 -4.17 -5.43 11.01
N LEU A 138 -3.95 -5.41 9.70
CA LEU A 138 -3.46 -4.23 9.00
C LEU A 138 -4.42 -3.04 9.14
N VAL A 139 -5.69 -3.22 8.75
CA VAL A 139 -6.66 -2.12 8.71
C VAL A 139 -7.10 -1.66 10.10
N SER A 140 -6.95 -2.49 11.14
CA SER A 140 -7.25 -2.10 12.53
C SER A 140 -6.39 -0.95 13.05
N GLY A 141 -5.18 -0.76 12.49
CA GLY A 141 -4.29 0.33 12.84
C GLY A 141 -4.49 1.60 11.99
N TRP A 142 -5.39 1.56 11.01
CA TRP A 142 -5.63 2.67 10.09
C TRP A 142 -6.82 3.52 10.51
N GLN A 143 -6.67 4.83 10.39
CA GLN A 143 -7.77 5.77 10.55
C GLN A 143 -8.66 5.80 9.29
N PRO A 144 -9.87 6.37 9.38
CA PRO A 144 -10.68 6.62 8.21
C PRO A 144 -9.92 7.44 7.17
N TYR A 145 -9.91 6.98 5.93
CA TYR A 145 -9.45 7.76 4.78
C TYR A 145 -10.65 8.52 4.22
N ARG A 146 -10.58 9.85 4.19
CA ARG A 146 -11.67 10.73 3.75
C ARG A 146 -12.99 10.44 4.49
N GLY A 147 -12.88 10.24 5.80
CA GLY A 147 -14.01 9.90 6.68
C GLY A 147 -14.55 8.47 6.53
N GLN A 148 -14.00 7.64 5.62
CA GLN A 148 -14.45 6.27 5.40
C GLN A 148 -13.43 5.26 5.92
N ARG A 149 -13.89 4.27 6.69
CA ARG A 149 -13.04 3.15 7.11
C ARG A 149 -12.66 2.28 5.90
N ILE A 150 -11.40 1.85 5.89
CA ILE A 150 -10.93 0.83 4.95
C ILE A 150 -11.24 -0.54 5.55
N THR A 151 -12.02 -1.34 4.83
CA THR A 151 -12.48 -2.66 5.28
C THR A 151 -11.64 -3.78 4.69
N GLU A 152 -11.75 -4.99 5.25
CA GLU A 152 -11.09 -6.18 4.69
C GLU A 152 -11.50 -6.41 3.24
N ASP A 153 -12.80 -6.30 2.93
CA ASP A 153 -13.32 -6.45 1.57
C ASP A 153 -12.71 -5.45 0.58
N ARG A 154 -12.48 -4.20 0.99
CA ARG A 154 -11.85 -3.19 0.12
C ARG A 154 -10.39 -3.53 -0.17
N VAL A 155 -9.64 -3.98 0.83
CA VAL A 155 -8.26 -4.43 0.63
C VAL A 155 -8.22 -5.69 -0.22
N ARG A 156 -9.12 -6.65 0.03
CA ARG A 156 -9.27 -7.88 -0.75
C ARG A 156 -9.55 -7.58 -2.22
N ALA A 157 -10.53 -6.72 -2.48
CA ALA A 157 -10.87 -6.27 -3.82
C ALA A 157 -9.66 -5.61 -4.50
N TRP A 158 -8.91 -4.76 -3.78
CA TRP A 158 -7.71 -4.15 -4.30
C TRP A 158 -6.62 -5.17 -4.65
N LEU A 159 -6.35 -6.14 -3.76
CA LEU A 159 -5.38 -7.21 -3.98
C LEU A 159 -5.75 -8.11 -5.17
N ASN A 160 -7.03 -8.46 -5.32
CA ASN A 160 -7.48 -9.33 -6.40
C ASN A 160 -7.19 -8.76 -7.80
N GLN A 161 -7.00 -7.45 -7.94
CA GLN A 161 -6.65 -6.81 -9.22
C GLN A 161 -5.23 -7.16 -9.72
N PHE A 162 -4.37 -7.73 -8.87
CA PHE A 162 -3.01 -8.16 -9.24
C PHE A 162 -2.90 -9.62 -9.71
N GLY A 163 -4.00 -10.38 -9.65
CA GLY A 163 -4.03 -11.78 -10.08
C GLY A 163 -3.44 -12.74 -9.05
N GLU A 164 -2.33 -13.39 -9.39
CA GLU A 164 -1.68 -14.45 -8.59
C GLU A 164 -1.35 -14.01 -7.16
N ASN A 165 -1.52 -14.93 -6.19
CA ASN A 165 -1.33 -14.70 -4.76
C ASN A 165 0.11 -14.25 -4.45
N SER A 166 1.11 -14.75 -5.16
CA SER A 166 2.49 -14.25 -5.08
C SER A 166 2.58 -12.75 -5.34
N LYS A 167 1.93 -12.25 -6.40
CA LYS A 167 1.86 -10.82 -6.71
C LYS A 167 1.09 -10.05 -5.65
N GLN A 168 -0.07 -10.58 -5.22
CA GLN A 168 -0.87 -9.97 -4.15
C GLN A 168 -0.05 -9.82 -2.86
N ARG A 169 0.74 -10.83 -2.49
CA ARG A 169 1.59 -10.82 -1.30
C ARG A 169 2.62 -9.70 -1.33
N LEU A 170 3.25 -9.47 -2.47
CA LEU A 170 4.19 -8.36 -2.68
C LEU A 170 3.49 -7.01 -2.50
N MET A 171 2.31 -6.84 -3.10
CA MET A 171 1.54 -5.61 -2.98
C MET A 171 1.01 -5.38 -1.56
N PHE A 172 0.66 -6.45 -0.84
CA PHE A 172 0.28 -6.40 0.56
C PHE A 172 1.45 -5.97 1.46
N LYS A 173 2.70 -6.36 1.16
CA LYS A 173 3.89 -5.87 1.89
C LYS A 173 4.05 -4.35 1.78
N ILE A 174 3.72 -3.76 0.63
CA ILE A 174 3.67 -2.29 0.49
C ILE A 174 2.63 -1.72 1.44
N LEU A 175 1.40 -2.26 1.45
CA LEU A 175 0.34 -1.81 2.36
C LEU A 175 0.77 -1.90 3.84
N GLN A 176 1.47 -2.96 4.24
CA GLN A 176 1.97 -3.12 5.61
C GLN A 176 2.98 -2.06 6.06
N LYS A 177 3.57 -1.32 5.12
CA LYS A 177 4.65 -0.36 5.36
C LYS A 177 4.34 1.04 4.87
N ILE A 178 3.10 1.33 4.49
CA ILE A 178 2.71 2.70 4.12
C ILE A 178 2.89 3.66 5.30
N ASN A 179 3.29 4.88 4.99
CA ASN A 179 3.23 6.01 5.91
C ASN A 179 1.83 6.62 5.84
N PHE A 180 0.88 6.04 6.58
CA PHE A 180 -0.46 6.60 6.69
C PHE A 180 -0.53 7.57 7.87
N TYR A 181 -0.46 8.87 7.56
CA TYR A 181 -0.52 9.93 8.56
C TYR A 181 -1.94 10.14 9.08
N GLN A 182 -2.05 10.38 10.39
CA GLN A 182 -3.31 10.64 11.09
C GLN A 182 -3.46 12.14 11.34
N GLU A 183 -4.69 12.65 11.30
CA GLU A 183 -4.96 14.08 11.48
C GLU A 183 -4.44 14.59 12.83
N ASP A 184 -4.68 13.86 13.92
CA ASP A 184 -4.20 14.24 15.26
C ASP A 184 -2.68 14.29 15.34
N ALA A 185 -2.00 13.33 14.69
CA ALA A 185 -0.55 13.31 14.64
C ALA A 185 -0.01 14.52 13.89
N ILE A 186 -0.64 14.91 12.78
CA ILE A 186 -0.29 16.11 12.01
C ILE A 186 -0.56 17.39 12.83
N ARG A 187 -1.70 17.49 13.51
CA ARG A 187 -2.00 18.64 14.40
C ARG A 187 -0.95 18.79 15.48
N TYR A 188 -0.48 17.67 16.05
CA TYR A 188 0.55 17.67 17.09
C TYR A 188 1.92 18.17 16.59
N THR A 189 2.21 18.12 15.28
CA THR A 189 3.47 18.70 14.74
C THR A 189 3.43 20.22 14.64
N MET A 190 2.25 20.84 14.51
CA MET A 190 2.11 22.28 14.26
C MET A 190 2.72 23.16 15.37
N PRO A 191 2.52 22.87 16.67
CA PRO A 191 3.20 23.61 17.74
C PRO A 191 4.73 23.42 17.73
N SER A 192 5.22 22.28 17.25
CA SER A 192 6.67 22.04 17.14
C SER A 192 7.30 22.90 16.04
N CYS A 193 6.63 23.03 14.89
CA CYS A 193 7.02 23.97 13.84
C CYS A 193 7.04 25.42 14.36
N GLN A 194 6.05 25.81 15.17
CA GLN A 194 5.99 27.13 15.77
C GLN A 194 7.13 27.42 16.77
N LYS A 195 7.68 26.40 17.45
CA LYS A 195 8.90 26.60 18.25
C LYS A 195 10.08 27.04 17.38
N ILE A 196 10.18 26.54 16.14
CA ILE A 196 11.21 26.98 15.18
C ILE A 196 10.98 28.45 14.83
N VAL A 197 9.73 28.85 14.58
CA VAL A 197 9.38 30.25 14.33
C VAL A 197 9.77 31.13 15.51
N ASN A 198 9.40 30.74 16.73
CA ASN A 198 9.65 31.53 17.94
C ASN A 198 11.13 31.60 18.33
N SER A 199 11.98 30.69 17.83
CA SER A 199 13.43 30.78 18.04
C SER A 199 14.10 31.90 17.23
N VAL A 200 13.41 32.43 16.22
CA VAL A 200 13.89 33.51 15.35
C VAL A 200 13.03 34.76 15.47
N LEU A 201 11.72 34.60 15.61
CA LEU A 201 10.74 35.68 15.69
C LEU A 201 10.17 35.80 17.10
N VAL A 202 10.63 36.82 17.84
CA VAL A 202 10.17 37.10 19.19
C VAL A 202 8.72 37.59 19.18
N ARG A 203 7.82 36.85 19.84
CA ARG A 203 6.42 37.27 20.03
C ARG A 203 6.37 38.47 20.97
N LYS A 204 5.98 39.64 20.46
CA LYS A 204 5.61 40.79 21.31
C LYS A 204 4.21 40.55 21.87
N ILE A 205 4.08 40.53 23.20
CA ILE A 205 2.78 40.39 23.88
C ILE A 205 2.17 41.78 24.01
N ILE A 206 1.07 42.02 23.31
CA ILE A 206 0.29 43.26 23.40
C ILE A 206 -0.96 42.97 24.24
N GLY A 207 -1.23 43.80 25.25
CA GLY A 207 -2.39 43.64 26.13
C GLY A 207 -3.70 43.55 25.35
N GLY A 208 -4.54 42.56 25.65
CA GLY A 208 -5.81 42.30 24.97
C GLY A 208 -5.72 41.54 23.65
N GLN A 209 -4.51 41.36 23.08
CA GLN A 209 -4.32 40.61 21.84
C GLN A 209 -4.27 39.10 22.12
N ARG A 210 -5.31 38.38 21.68
CA ARG A 210 -5.42 36.92 21.87
C ARG A 210 -4.65 36.10 20.83
N LYS A 211 -4.49 36.62 19.61
CA LYS A 211 -3.90 35.89 18.46
C LYS A 211 -2.75 36.66 17.82
N ARG A 212 -1.78 35.96 17.23
CA ARG A 212 -0.67 36.53 16.45
C ARG A 212 -1.17 37.18 15.17
N GLN A 213 -0.73 38.41 14.94
CA GLN A 213 -1.01 39.19 13.73
C GLN A 213 0.24 39.51 12.91
N ASP A 214 1.42 39.34 13.53
CA ASP A 214 2.77 39.55 13.00
C ASP A 214 3.23 38.48 12.00
N ILE A 215 2.39 37.47 11.76
CA ILE A 215 2.68 36.37 10.84
C ILE A 215 1.60 36.23 9.78
N LEU A 216 2.04 36.13 8.54
CA LEU A 216 1.26 35.62 7.42
C LEU A 216 1.53 34.12 7.25
N VAL A 217 0.48 33.36 6.93
CA VAL A 217 0.60 31.94 6.60
C VAL A 217 0.15 31.77 5.15
N SER A 218 0.97 31.14 4.34
CA SER A 218 0.68 30.83 2.94
C SER A 218 0.93 29.35 2.67
N TYR A 219 0.58 28.91 1.47
CA TYR A 219 0.71 27.53 1.01
C TYR A 219 1.17 27.54 -0.46
N LEU A 220 1.83 26.47 -0.90
CA LEU A 220 2.43 26.39 -2.24
C LEU A 220 1.41 26.03 -3.33
N ASP A 221 0.37 25.30 -2.94
CA ASP A 221 -0.64 24.76 -3.84
C ASP A 221 -1.76 25.78 -4.13
N ALA A 222 -2.63 25.47 -5.09
CA ALA A 222 -3.79 26.34 -5.39
C ALA A 222 -4.80 26.37 -4.22
N PRO A 223 -5.58 27.46 -4.05
CA PRO A 223 -6.68 27.51 -3.09
C PRO A 223 -7.61 26.31 -3.23
N GLY A 224 -8.00 25.72 -2.10
CA GLY A 224 -8.89 24.55 -2.06
C GLY A 224 -8.20 23.19 -2.16
N LYS A 225 -6.87 23.14 -2.32
CA LYS A 225 -6.07 21.92 -2.19
C LYS A 225 -5.59 21.68 -0.74
N SER A 226 -4.93 20.54 -0.51
CA SER A 226 -4.46 20.09 0.80
C SER A 226 -3.51 21.08 1.48
N GLY A 227 -2.61 21.74 0.74
CA GLY A 227 -1.72 22.77 1.31
C GLY A 227 -2.48 23.90 2.05
N CYS A 228 -3.59 24.37 1.48
CA CYS A 228 -4.44 25.39 2.11
C CYS A 228 -5.07 24.88 3.43
N GLN A 229 -5.51 23.62 3.46
CA GLN A 229 -6.05 23.00 4.68
C GLN A 229 -4.99 22.95 5.79
N TYR A 230 -3.77 22.52 5.48
CA TYR A 230 -2.70 22.45 6.49
C TYR A 230 -2.21 23.83 6.93
N ALA A 231 -2.19 24.83 6.05
CA ALA A 231 -1.94 26.23 6.43
C ALA A 231 -2.98 26.75 7.43
N ARG A 232 -4.26 26.41 7.24
CA ARG A 232 -5.34 26.75 8.19
C ARG A 232 -5.17 26.04 9.53
N ILE A 233 -4.83 24.75 9.50
CA ILE A 233 -4.56 23.98 10.73
C ILE A 233 -3.38 24.63 11.47
N PHE A 234 -2.26 24.91 10.79
CA PHE A 234 -1.11 25.58 11.37
C PHE A 234 -1.50 26.91 12.03
N ALA A 235 -2.32 27.74 11.38
CA ALA A 235 -2.76 29.01 11.94
C ALA A 235 -3.64 28.83 13.19
N VAL A 236 -4.54 27.85 13.20
CA VAL A 236 -5.42 27.56 14.34
C VAL A 236 -4.61 27.05 15.53
N GLU A 237 -3.78 26.02 15.33
CA GLU A 237 -2.99 25.39 16.41
C GLU A 237 -1.96 26.36 17.02
N ASN A 238 -1.57 27.40 16.29
CA ASN A 238 -0.56 28.38 16.71
C ASN A 238 -1.11 29.77 17.03
N GLU A 239 -2.43 29.87 17.23
CA GLU A 239 -3.13 31.11 17.59
C GLU A 239 -2.87 32.27 16.62
N ILE A 240 -2.71 32.01 15.33
CA ILE A 240 -2.59 33.05 14.29
C ILE A 240 -3.99 33.44 13.81
N TYR A 241 -4.19 34.72 13.47
CA TYR A 241 -5.48 35.14 12.92
C TYR A 241 -5.77 34.43 11.59
N TYR A 242 -6.98 33.90 11.44
CA TYR A 242 -7.40 33.19 10.22
C TYR A 242 -7.30 34.08 8.96
N ARG A 243 -7.57 35.39 9.09
CA ARG A 243 -7.41 36.37 8.00
C ARG A 243 -5.98 36.54 7.50
N ASN A 244 -4.99 36.04 8.25
CA ASN A 244 -3.59 36.04 7.85
C ASN A 244 -3.20 34.78 7.08
N VAL A 245 -4.14 33.85 6.87
CA VAL A 245 -3.95 32.73 5.94
C VAL A 245 -4.33 33.22 4.54
N ILE A 246 -3.33 33.42 3.69
CA ILE A 246 -3.47 34.07 2.38
C ILE A 246 -2.85 33.22 1.28
N GLU A 247 -3.25 33.48 0.03
CA GLU A 247 -2.61 32.88 -1.15
C GLU A 247 -1.41 33.70 -1.63
N ARG A 248 -0.57 33.12 -2.49
CA ARG A 248 0.66 33.75 -3.01
C ARG A 248 0.44 35.18 -3.52
N GLY A 249 -0.59 35.38 -4.36
CA GLY A 249 -0.84 36.65 -5.03
C GLY A 249 -1.13 37.81 -4.07
N GLN A 250 -1.55 37.51 -2.84
CA GLN A 250 -1.85 38.51 -1.82
C GLN A 250 -0.64 38.87 -0.95
N ILE A 251 0.44 38.08 -0.99
CA ILE A 251 1.58 38.24 -0.07
C ILE A 251 2.22 39.63 -0.19
N CYS A 252 2.54 40.06 -1.41
CA CYS A 252 3.17 41.35 -1.66
C CYS A 252 2.32 42.53 -1.15
N GLU A 253 1.01 42.50 -1.41
CA GLU A 253 0.09 43.55 -0.99
C GLU A 253 -0.04 43.60 0.54
N GLU A 254 -0.24 42.44 1.17
CA GLU A 254 -0.41 42.32 2.61
C GLU A 254 0.85 42.72 3.39
N VAL A 255 2.02 42.32 2.91
CA VAL A 255 3.32 42.73 3.49
C VAL A 255 3.51 44.25 3.39
N ARG A 256 3.11 44.86 2.26
CA ARG A 256 3.20 46.30 2.07
C ARG A 256 2.21 47.06 2.97
N ALA A 257 0.98 46.59 3.07
CA ALA A 257 -0.09 47.26 3.81
C ALA A 257 0.05 47.16 5.34
N LYS A 258 0.67 46.09 5.86
CA LYS A 258 0.71 45.80 7.30
C LYS A 258 2.13 45.86 7.85
N GLU A 259 2.44 46.92 8.58
CA GLU A 259 3.76 47.13 9.21
C GLU A 259 4.07 46.17 10.37
N GLU A 260 3.02 45.59 10.96
CA GLU A 260 3.15 44.59 12.02
C GLU A 260 3.71 43.26 11.55
N ILE A 261 3.69 42.97 10.23
CA ILE A 261 4.19 41.71 9.69
C ILE A 261 5.70 41.61 9.87
N LYS A 262 6.15 40.50 10.44
CA LYS A 262 7.56 40.19 10.69
C LYS A 262 7.97 38.82 10.17
N GLY A 263 7.01 37.93 9.89
CA GLY A 263 7.32 36.62 9.33
C GLY A 263 6.26 36.07 8.40
N ILE A 264 6.69 35.17 7.53
CA ILE A 264 5.84 34.42 6.60
C ILE A 264 6.12 32.94 6.79
N VAL A 265 5.07 32.15 7.00
CA VAL A 265 5.14 30.70 7.10
C VAL A 265 4.46 30.08 5.89
N PHE A 266 5.20 29.33 5.09
CA PHE A 266 4.68 28.48 4.03
C PHE A 266 4.43 27.08 4.56
N VAL A 267 3.26 26.51 4.27
CA VAL A 267 2.88 25.15 4.69
C VAL A 267 2.50 24.32 3.47
N ASP A 268 3.01 23.09 3.41
CA ASP A 268 2.62 22.11 2.40
C ASP A 268 2.52 20.70 2.99
N ASP A 269 1.83 19.79 2.30
CA ASP A 269 1.63 18.42 2.78
C ASP A 269 2.83 17.52 2.48
N PHE A 270 3.34 17.56 1.25
CA PHE A 270 4.35 16.62 0.79
C PHE A 270 5.47 17.24 -0.07
N LEU A 271 6.72 17.03 0.33
CA LEU A 271 7.89 17.42 -0.47
C LEU A 271 8.50 16.19 -1.15
N GLY A 272 8.04 15.93 -2.39
CA GLY A 272 8.46 14.80 -3.21
C GLY A 272 9.83 15.01 -3.87
N THR A 273 9.86 15.72 -4.99
CA THR A 273 11.11 16.05 -5.73
C THR A 273 11.67 17.43 -5.43
N GLY A 274 10.88 18.30 -4.80
CA GLY A 274 11.21 19.70 -4.55
C GLY A 274 10.95 20.66 -5.72
N ASN A 275 10.71 20.17 -6.95
CA ASN A 275 10.59 21.04 -8.15
C ASN A 275 9.52 22.12 -7.99
N SER A 276 8.31 21.74 -7.56
CA SER A 276 7.20 22.70 -7.41
C SER A 276 7.49 23.76 -6.35
N ALA A 277 8.20 23.40 -5.27
CA ALA A 277 8.63 24.37 -4.27
C ALA A 277 9.71 25.31 -4.82
N CYS A 278 10.70 24.78 -5.56
CA CYS A 278 11.72 25.60 -6.22
C CYS A 278 11.10 26.62 -7.18
N GLU A 279 10.19 26.19 -8.05
CA GLU A 279 9.47 27.06 -9.00
C GLU A 279 8.63 28.11 -8.26
N TYR A 280 7.93 27.71 -7.20
CA TYR A 280 7.12 28.62 -6.39
C TYR A 280 7.97 29.72 -5.74
N PHE A 281 9.08 29.36 -5.08
CA PHE A 281 9.94 30.33 -4.42
C PHE A 281 10.70 31.22 -5.40
N GLU A 282 11.07 30.71 -6.58
CA GLU A 282 11.65 31.51 -7.65
C GLU A 282 10.70 32.59 -8.13
N GLN A 283 9.43 32.25 -8.41
CA GLN A 283 8.42 33.23 -8.79
C GLN A 283 8.14 34.23 -7.65
N LEU A 284 8.01 33.75 -6.41
CA LEU A 284 7.80 34.62 -5.24
C LEU A 284 8.97 35.61 -5.06
N ALA A 285 10.21 35.15 -5.28
CA ALA A 285 11.38 36.02 -5.18
C ALA A 285 11.38 37.10 -6.27
N GLN A 286 10.96 36.78 -7.50
CA GLN A 286 10.80 37.75 -8.57
C GLN A 286 9.72 38.81 -8.24
N GLU A 287 8.64 38.40 -7.57
CA GLU A 287 7.52 39.28 -7.22
C GLU A 287 7.80 40.18 -5.99
N CYS A 288 8.33 39.59 -4.91
CA CYS A 288 8.29 40.20 -3.57
C CYS A 288 9.65 40.27 -2.84
N SER A 289 10.76 39.76 -3.40
CA SER A 289 12.03 39.64 -2.64
C SER A 289 12.58 40.96 -2.11
N PHE A 290 12.35 42.07 -2.81
CA PHE A 290 12.76 43.40 -2.35
C PHE A 290 12.05 43.80 -1.04
N LEU A 291 10.75 43.53 -0.91
CA LEU A 291 9.97 43.80 0.30
C LEU A 291 10.45 42.96 1.47
N PHE A 292 10.82 41.71 1.21
CA PHE A 292 11.30 40.81 2.25
C PHE A 292 12.62 41.31 2.85
N LYS A 293 13.51 41.83 2.01
CA LYS A 293 14.77 42.45 2.45
C LYS A 293 14.54 43.78 3.17
N GLU A 294 13.71 44.65 2.60
CA GLU A 294 13.38 45.96 3.19
C GLU A 294 12.77 45.84 4.59
N LYS A 295 11.85 44.88 4.79
CA LYS A 295 11.17 44.67 6.08
C LYS A 295 11.85 43.62 6.97
N GLU A 296 13.01 43.11 6.56
CA GLU A 296 13.77 42.05 7.27
C GLU A 296 12.92 40.83 7.66
N LEU A 297 12.00 40.41 6.79
CA LEU A 297 11.04 39.35 7.09
C LEU A 297 11.72 38.01 7.32
N LYS A 298 11.21 37.26 8.31
CA LYS A 298 11.65 35.88 8.58
C LYS A 298 10.76 34.88 7.86
N ILE A 299 11.36 34.07 7.01
CA ILE A 299 10.63 33.12 6.15
C ILE A 299 10.84 31.70 6.65
N PHE A 300 9.76 30.93 6.69
CA PHE A 300 9.75 29.53 7.09
C PHE A 300 8.99 28.72 6.07
N PHE A 301 9.49 27.54 5.74
CA PHE A 301 8.78 26.57 4.91
C PHE A 301 8.67 25.25 5.65
N PHE A 302 7.44 24.90 6.01
CA PHE A 302 7.11 23.70 6.76
C PHE A 302 6.34 22.72 5.90
N VAL A 303 6.81 21.48 5.90
CA VAL A 303 6.17 20.39 5.17
C VAL A 303 5.85 19.27 6.14
N ILE A 304 4.67 18.66 6.03
CA ILE A 304 4.28 17.57 6.90
C ILE A 304 5.20 16.36 6.68
N SER A 305 5.38 15.92 5.44
CA SER A 305 6.27 14.79 5.10
C SER A 305 7.05 15.07 3.81
N GLY A 306 8.22 14.46 3.64
CA GLY A 306 8.99 14.64 2.42
C GLY A 306 10.40 14.10 2.49
N PHE A 307 11.06 14.04 1.34
CA PHE A 307 12.40 13.45 1.23
C PHE A 307 13.51 14.45 1.61
N MET A 308 14.56 13.94 2.27
CA MET A 308 15.75 14.72 2.59
C MET A 308 16.40 15.35 1.35
N GLU A 309 16.54 14.58 0.27
CA GLU A 309 17.12 15.05 -1.00
C GLU A 309 16.32 16.23 -1.59
N ALA A 310 15.00 16.21 -1.45
CA ALA A 310 14.14 17.29 -1.91
C ALA A 310 14.25 18.53 -1.02
N LYS A 311 14.45 18.35 0.28
CA LYS A 311 14.75 19.44 1.21
C LYS A 311 16.06 20.14 0.83
N GLU A 312 17.13 19.36 0.67
CA GLU A 312 18.46 19.86 0.31
C GLU A 312 18.39 20.68 -0.99
N LYS A 313 17.70 20.15 -2.02
CA LYS A 313 17.47 20.85 -3.27
C LYS A 313 16.74 22.19 -3.09
N VAL A 314 15.70 22.24 -2.26
CA VAL A 314 14.96 23.49 -2.01
C VAL A 314 15.84 24.48 -1.24
N GLU A 315 16.59 24.04 -0.24
CA GLU A 315 17.53 24.88 0.51
C GLU A 315 18.61 25.47 -0.40
N GLU A 316 19.19 24.67 -1.31
CA GLU A 316 20.13 25.15 -2.34
C GLU A 316 19.50 26.21 -3.25
N LYS A 317 18.28 25.97 -3.75
CA LYS A 317 17.58 26.94 -4.60
C LYS A 317 17.27 28.25 -3.87
N LEU A 318 16.90 28.17 -2.59
CA LEU A 318 16.65 29.35 -1.76
C LEU A 318 17.92 30.21 -1.59
N ILE A 319 19.07 29.57 -1.39
CA ILE A 319 20.37 30.25 -1.36
C ILE A 319 20.69 30.90 -2.71
N GLU A 320 20.50 30.17 -3.82
CA GLU A 320 20.74 30.66 -5.18
C GLU A 320 19.94 31.94 -5.49
N ILE A 321 18.65 31.98 -5.13
CA ILE A 321 17.79 33.15 -5.36
C ILE A 321 17.92 34.23 -4.26
N GLY A 322 18.81 34.03 -3.28
CA GLY A 322 19.07 34.98 -2.20
C GLY A 322 17.90 35.18 -1.24
N LEU A 323 17.11 34.13 -0.99
CA LEU A 323 15.96 34.12 -0.08
C LEU A 323 16.32 33.35 1.20
N ASP A 324 16.48 34.07 2.33
CA ASP A 324 16.74 33.45 3.64
C ASP A 324 15.46 32.83 4.22
N ALA A 325 15.28 31.54 3.99
CA ALA A 325 14.13 30.78 4.48
C ALA A 325 14.55 29.49 5.18
N LYS A 326 13.94 29.22 6.35
CA LYS A 326 14.18 27.98 7.11
C LYS A 326 13.24 26.87 6.64
N VAL A 327 13.79 25.78 6.11
CA VAL A 327 13.00 24.61 5.65
C VAL A 327 12.96 23.51 6.72
N HIS A 328 11.77 23.02 7.04
CA HIS A 328 11.59 21.92 7.98
C HIS A 328 10.55 20.91 7.50
N ILE A 329 10.90 19.63 7.56
CA ILE A 329 10.01 18.50 7.28
C ILE A 329 9.70 17.82 8.61
N CYS A 330 8.43 17.69 8.96
CA CYS A 330 8.01 17.10 10.24
C CYS A 330 8.31 15.59 10.28
N TYR A 331 7.99 14.89 9.19
CA TYR A 331 8.27 13.46 9.00
C TYR A 331 9.24 13.27 7.85
N LEU A 332 10.54 13.27 8.18
CA LEU A 332 11.60 13.13 7.20
C LEU A 332 11.64 11.71 6.61
N LEU A 333 11.60 11.64 5.29
CA LEU A 333 11.80 10.43 4.51
C LEU A 333 13.21 10.43 3.91
N ASN A 334 13.76 9.24 3.75
CA ASN A 334 15.07 9.04 3.14
C ASN A 334 14.99 7.92 2.10
N GLU A 335 16.14 7.55 1.53
CA GLU A 335 16.23 6.52 0.51
C GLU A 335 15.62 5.17 0.94
N SER A 336 15.66 4.82 2.23
CA SER A 336 15.02 3.60 2.74
C SER A 336 13.49 3.65 2.75
N SER A 337 12.90 4.84 2.62
CA SER A 337 11.45 5.06 2.53
C SER A 337 10.93 4.90 1.10
N LYS A 338 11.80 4.94 0.08
CA LYS A 338 11.42 4.68 -1.32
C LYS A 338 11.14 3.19 -1.49
N VAL A 339 9.98 2.84 -2.03
CA VAL A 339 9.47 1.46 -2.05
C VAL A 339 10.43 0.51 -2.77
N PHE A 340 11.02 0.93 -3.90
CA PHE A 340 11.86 0.06 -4.74
C PHE A 340 13.33 0.50 -4.81
N SER A 341 13.76 1.38 -3.91
CA SER A 341 15.18 1.68 -3.74
C SER A 341 15.98 0.46 -3.30
N GLU A 342 17.27 0.44 -3.65
CA GLU A 342 18.22 -0.55 -3.13
C GLU A 342 18.28 -0.61 -1.60
N LYS A 343 18.00 0.51 -0.93
CA LYS A 343 17.96 0.63 0.53
C LYS A 343 16.55 0.47 1.11
N SER A 344 15.56 0.09 0.32
CA SER A 344 14.15 -0.03 0.72
C SER A 344 13.99 -0.83 2.01
N ALA A 345 13.31 -0.22 2.99
CA ALA A 345 12.95 -0.89 4.22
C ALA A 345 11.82 -1.93 4.02
N ILE A 346 11.10 -1.86 2.89
CA ILE A 346 9.99 -2.75 2.53
C ILE A 346 10.53 -4.02 1.86
N PHE A 347 11.40 -3.85 0.85
CA PHE A 347 11.95 -4.95 0.07
C PHE A 347 13.48 -4.98 0.15
N ARG A 348 13.98 -5.74 1.13
CA ARG A 348 15.42 -5.94 1.36
C ARG A 348 16.03 -6.94 0.37
N ASP A 349 15.26 -7.95 -0.03
CA ASP A 349 15.66 -8.91 -1.05
C ASP A 349 15.56 -8.29 -2.44
N ALA A 350 16.65 -8.37 -3.22
CA ALA A 350 16.75 -7.71 -4.52
C ALA A 350 15.81 -8.32 -5.57
N LYS A 351 15.60 -9.64 -5.52
CA LYS A 351 14.71 -10.33 -6.46
C LYS A 351 13.26 -9.95 -6.16
N GLU A 352 12.86 -10.03 -4.89
CA GLU A 352 11.54 -9.64 -4.43
C GLU A 352 11.24 -8.17 -4.79
N ARG A 353 12.21 -7.27 -4.55
CA ARG A 353 12.10 -5.85 -4.91
C ARG A 353 11.90 -5.65 -6.41
N GLY A 354 12.67 -6.35 -7.24
CA GLY A 354 12.55 -6.28 -8.70
C GLY A 354 11.19 -6.75 -9.19
N GLU A 355 10.69 -7.88 -8.67
CA GLU A 355 9.36 -8.40 -8.98
C GLU A 355 8.25 -7.42 -8.56
N ALA A 356 8.30 -6.91 -7.33
CA ALA A 356 7.33 -5.95 -6.82
C ALA A 356 7.34 -4.64 -7.64
N ARG A 357 8.53 -4.16 -8.03
CA ARG A 357 8.69 -2.97 -8.88
C ARG A 357 8.07 -3.17 -10.25
N ASN A 358 8.29 -4.33 -10.87
CA ASN A 358 7.72 -4.64 -12.18
C ASN A 358 6.20 -4.69 -12.14
N ILE A 359 5.62 -5.33 -11.11
CA ILE A 359 4.16 -5.36 -10.92
C ILE A 359 3.62 -3.93 -10.75
N ALA A 360 4.20 -3.14 -9.85
CA ALA A 360 3.76 -1.78 -9.61
C ALA A 360 3.90 -0.90 -10.88
N TYR A 361 4.97 -1.08 -11.64
CA TYR A 361 5.22 -0.37 -12.89
C TYR A 361 4.20 -0.75 -13.98
N GLU A 362 3.95 -2.04 -14.18
CA GLU A 362 3.02 -2.53 -15.21
C GLU A 362 1.59 -2.00 -15.01
N HIS A 363 1.10 -2.02 -13.77
CA HIS A 363 -0.19 -1.44 -13.42
C HIS A 363 -0.14 0.09 -13.41
N GLY A 364 0.91 0.67 -12.83
CA GLY A 364 1.10 2.12 -12.75
C GLY A 364 1.20 2.80 -14.11
N ALA A 365 1.82 2.18 -15.12
CA ALA A 365 1.94 2.72 -16.48
C ALA A 365 0.59 2.80 -17.21
N LYS A 366 -0.35 1.92 -16.86
CA LYS A 366 -1.73 1.95 -17.37
C LYS A 366 -2.56 3.06 -16.69
N LEU A 367 -2.20 3.43 -15.47
CA LEU A 367 -2.88 4.45 -14.67
C LEU A 367 -2.34 5.87 -14.95
N VAL A 368 -1.01 6.02 -14.86
CA VAL A 368 -0.29 7.28 -15.01
C VAL A 368 0.96 7.03 -15.85
N LYS A 369 0.80 7.03 -17.18
CA LYS A 369 1.84 6.66 -18.16
C LYS A 369 3.20 7.32 -17.92
N ASN A 370 3.22 8.60 -17.59
CA ASN A 370 4.47 9.36 -17.43
C ASN A 370 5.13 9.18 -16.06
N ASN A 371 4.38 8.69 -15.06
CA ASN A 371 4.85 8.56 -13.68
C ASN A 371 4.33 7.26 -13.05
N PRO A 372 4.68 6.09 -13.62
CA PRO A 372 4.12 4.81 -13.22
C PRO A 372 4.47 4.39 -11.79
N LEU A 373 5.53 4.97 -11.22
CA LEU A 373 5.97 4.76 -9.84
C LEU A 373 5.86 6.03 -8.99
N GLY A 374 5.00 6.96 -9.41
CA GLY A 374 4.80 8.25 -8.75
C GLY A 374 5.63 9.38 -9.37
N TYR A 375 5.16 10.61 -9.21
CA TYR A 375 5.77 11.79 -9.81
C TYR A 375 7.25 11.90 -9.45
N GLY A 376 8.09 12.03 -10.49
CA GLY A 376 9.54 12.14 -10.34
C GLY A 376 10.24 10.87 -9.86
N ASN A 377 9.59 9.70 -9.98
CA ASN A 377 10.08 8.42 -9.48
C ASN A 377 10.43 8.48 -7.98
N CYS A 378 9.62 9.20 -7.19
CA CYS A 378 9.78 9.21 -5.74
C CYS A 378 9.51 7.83 -5.12
N GLU A 379 8.76 6.96 -5.82
CA GLU A 379 8.42 5.61 -5.35
C GLU A 379 7.83 5.64 -3.93
N ALA A 380 7.03 6.67 -3.62
CA ALA A 380 6.56 6.89 -2.25
C ALA A 380 5.37 5.98 -1.91
N ALA A 381 5.21 5.69 -0.62
CA ALA A 381 4.08 4.98 -0.06
C ALA A 381 3.44 5.81 1.07
N VAL A 382 3.14 7.07 0.76
CA VAL A 382 2.63 8.06 1.71
C VAL A 382 1.15 8.32 1.49
N ILE A 383 0.35 8.29 2.55
CA ILE A 383 -1.08 8.56 2.53
C ILE A 383 -1.40 9.61 3.61
N PHE A 384 -2.17 10.64 3.25
CA PHE A 384 -2.73 11.61 4.20
C PHE A 384 -4.22 11.30 4.45
N PRO A 385 -4.83 11.83 5.54
CA PRO A 385 -6.23 11.57 5.86
C PRO A 385 -7.20 11.87 4.71
N ASP A 386 -6.98 12.98 4.01
CA ASP A 386 -7.92 13.50 3.00
C ASP A 386 -7.45 13.32 1.55
N THR A 387 -6.18 12.96 1.34
CA THR A 387 -5.60 12.88 -0.01
C THR A 387 -4.41 11.92 -0.08
N CYS A 388 -4.02 11.56 -1.30
CA CYS A 388 -2.81 10.80 -1.57
C CYS A 388 -1.89 11.62 -2.52
N PRO A 389 -0.63 11.89 -2.15
CA PRO A 389 0.32 12.58 -3.02
C PRO A 389 0.53 11.82 -4.33
N ASN A 390 0.75 12.55 -5.43
CA ASN A 390 0.97 11.96 -6.76
C ASN A 390 2.38 11.40 -6.89
N ASN A 391 3.26 11.73 -5.94
CA ASN A 391 4.55 11.09 -5.71
C ASN A 391 4.42 9.67 -5.16
N SER A 392 3.27 9.32 -4.55
CA SER A 392 2.99 7.96 -4.13
C SER A 392 2.65 7.06 -5.32
N LEU A 393 2.83 5.75 -5.17
CA LEU A 393 2.58 4.79 -6.24
C LEU A 393 1.14 4.92 -6.79
N PRO A 394 0.93 5.11 -8.11
CA PRO A 394 -0.38 5.25 -8.72
C PRO A 394 -1.36 4.13 -8.41
N ILE A 395 -0.87 2.89 -8.24
CA ILE A 395 -1.68 1.72 -7.86
C ILE A 395 -2.46 1.93 -6.55
N LEU A 396 -2.01 2.86 -5.68
CA LEU A 396 -2.66 3.18 -4.42
C LEU A 396 -3.82 4.17 -4.57
N TRP A 397 -3.77 5.08 -5.56
CA TRP A 397 -4.64 6.27 -5.57
C TRP A 397 -5.30 6.64 -6.89
N SER A 398 -4.72 6.22 -8.02
CA SER A 398 -5.24 6.55 -9.34
C SER A 398 -6.38 5.60 -9.70
N GLU A 399 -7.44 6.13 -10.31
CA GLU A 399 -8.60 5.36 -10.75
C GLU A 399 -8.62 5.25 -12.27
N SER A 400 -9.07 4.11 -12.78
CA SER A 400 -9.42 3.94 -14.19
C SER A 400 -10.61 2.98 -14.30
N ASN A 401 -11.16 2.82 -15.51
CA ASN A 401 -12.27 1.87 -15.73
C ASN A 401 -11.98 0.43 -15.26
N ASN A 402 -10.70 0.05 -15.23
CA ASN A 402 -10.25 -1.29 -14.87
C ASN A 402 -9.42 -1.31 -13.57
N TRP A 403 -9.44 -0.22 -12.80
CA TRP A 403 -8.67 -0.13 -11.56
C TRP A 403 -9.38 0.70 -10.49
N ILE A 404 -9.63 0.05 -9.35
CA ILE A 404 -10.23 0.63 -8.17
C ILE A 404 -9.13 0.83 -7.12
N PRO A 405 -8.69 2.07 -6.84
CA PRO A 405 -7.65 2.34 -5.85
C PRO A 405 -8.18 2.23 -4.42
N LEU A 406 -7.28 1.92 -3.48
CA LEU A 406 -7.62 1.87 -2.07
C LEU A 406 -7.74 3.29 -1.47
N PHE A 407 -6.88 4.21 -1.91
CA PHE A 407 -6.75 5.59 -1.43
C PHE A 407 -7.00 6.61 -2.55
N LYS A 408 -8.22 6.60 -3.11
CA LYS A 408 -8.59 7.45 -4.25
C LYS A 408 -8.31 8.94 -4.01
N ARG A 409 -7.43 9.51 -4.85
CA ARG A 409 -7.20 10.95 -4.95
C ARG A 409 -8.34 11.63 -5.71
N ILE A 410 -8.73 12.84 -5.28
CA ILE A 410 -9.64 13.73 -6.03
C ILE A 410 -8.87 14.85 -6.70
#